data_AF-A0A7V4KE98-F1
#
_entry.id   AF-A0A7V4KE98-F1
#
_cell.length_a   1.000
_cell.length_b   1.000
_cell.length_c   1.000
_cell.angle_alpha   90.00
_cell.angle_beta   90.00
_cell.angle_gamma   90.00
#
_symmetry.space_group_name_H-M   'P 1'
#
loop_
_entity.id
_entity.type
_entity.pdbx_description
1 polymer ?
#
loop_
_entity_poly.entity_id
_entity_poly.type
_entity_poly.pdbx_seq_one_letter_code
_entity_poly.pdbx_strand_id
1 'polypeptide(L)'
;YMLELIKNGLYEEFYEDFKNVIVAFMDPEVYGRSPLENSSFIASSANPDEKIHATGFVARLSGASAEFLSMWRIMLAGLKPFKFINGKLILSFEPILPGWLFDEEGKVSFNFLGKVKVTYLNPKRFDTFKFDVSKQRISLITTTGEKIEIASNLIEEPYAKLVRDGKIESIEITFLYE
;
A
#
# COMPACT_ATOMS: atom_id res chain seq x y z
N TYR A 1 6.41 -6.54 14.08
CA TYR A 1 6.86 -5.17 14.42
C TYR A 1 6.33 -4.16 13.40
N MET A 2 6.85 -4.12 12.17
CA MET A 2 6.42 -3.17 11.12
C MET A 2 4.90 -3.11 10.92
N LEU A 3 4.23 -4.26 10.86
CA LEU A 3 2.78 -4.34 10.72
C LEU A 3 2.01 -3.67 11.86
N GLU A 4 2.56 -3.67 13.08
CA GLU A 4 1.91 -3.04 14.22
C GLU A 4 2.16 -1.53 14.25
N LEU A 5 3.32 -1.03 13.79
CA LEU A 5 3.56 0.41 13.65
C LEU A 5 2.49 1.05 12.76
N ILE A 6 2.29 0.50 11.55
CA ILE A 6 1.33 1.05 10.58
C ILE A 6 -0.13 0.91 11.05
N LYS A 7 -0.47 -0.15 11.80
CA LYS A 7 -1.82 -0.29 12.36
C LYS A 7 -2.13 0.70 13.47
N ASN A 8 -1.10 1.15 14.21
CA ASN A 8 -1.24 2.05 15.35
C ASN A 8 -0.94 3.51 15.00
N GLY A 9 -0.74 3.84 13.72
CA GLY A 9 -0.56 5.23 13.29
C GLY A 9 0.85 5.79 13.44
N LEU A 10 1.85 4.94 13.74
CA LEU A 10 3.26 5.31 13.85
C LEU A 10 3.90 5.31 12.46
N TYR A 11 3.45 6.23 11.60
CA TYR A 11 3.79 6.22 10.17
C TYR A 11 5.19 6.71 9.89
N GLU A 12 5.65 7.72 10.62
CA GLU A 12 7.01 8.24 10.55
C GLU A 12 8.02 7.15 10.90
N GLU A 13 7.86 6.50 12.06
CA GLU A 13 8.72 5.39 12.51
C GLU A 13 8.62 4.20 11.55
N PHE A 14 7.42 3.89 11.06
CA PHE A 14 7.23 2.85 10.05
C PHE A 14 8.08 3.13 8.82
N TYR A 15 8.11 4.36 8.30
CA TYR A 15 8.85 4.69 7.08
C TYR A 15 10.35 4.93 7.29
N GLU A 16 10.77 5.31 8.49
CA GLU A 16 12.16 5.33 8.89
C GLU A 16 12.76 3.91 8.88
N ASP A 17 12.06 2.95 9.47
CA ASP A 17 12.50 1.55 9.52
C ASP A 17 12.28 0.80 8.19
N PHE A 18 11.33 1.24 7.36
CA PHE A 18 10.92 0.53 6.14
C PHE A 18 12.08 0.21 5.20
N LYS A 19 12.97 1.18 4.96
CA LYS A 19 14.12 1.01 4.05
C LYS A 19 15.21 0.10 4.63
N ASN A 20 15.23 -0.06 5.95
CA ASN A 20 16.19 -0.90 6.65
C ASN A 20 15.71 -2.35 6.83
N VAL A 21 14.39 -2.58 6.78
CA VAL A 21 13.79 -3.90 7.08
C VAL A 21 13.19 -4.57 5.85
N ILE A 22 12.63 -3.81 4.90
CA ILE A 22 12.04 -4.37 3.70
C ILE A 22 13.16 -4.63 2.68
N VAL A 23 13.45 -5.92 2.45
CA VAL A 23 14.53 -6.40 1.59
C VAL A 23 14.64 -5.67 0.25
N ALA A 24 13.52 -5.39 -0.41
CA ALA A 24 13.48 -4.69 -1.70
C ALA A 24 14.08 -3.25 -1.68
N PHE A 25 14.24 -2.66 -0.49
CA PHE A 25 14.78 -1.31 -0.28
C PHE A 25 16.10 -1.31 0.49
N MET A 26 16.60 -2.48 0.91
CA MET A 26 17.88 -2.58 1.59
C MET A 26 19.04 -2.36 0.61
N ASP A 27 20.13 -1.78 1.13
CA ASP A 27 21.39 -1.72 0.42
C ASP A 27 21.91 -3.15 0.13
N PRO A 28 22.19 -3.52 -1.13
CA PRO A 28 22.74 -4.84 -1.48
C PRO A 28 24.01 -5.20 -0.70
N GLU A 29 24.86 -4.23 -0.37
CA GLU A 29 26.10 -4.47 0.40
C GLU A 29 25.78 -4.87 1.84
N VAL A 30 24.74 -4.27 2.43
CA VAL A 30 24.26 -4.61 3.78
C VAL A 30 23.50 -5.94 3.76
N TYR A 31 22.66 -6.17 2.75
CA TYR A 31 21.90 -7.42 2.61
C TYR A 31 22.78 -8.62 2.24
N GLY A 32 23.94 -8.36 1.62
CA GLY A 32 24.92 -9.36 1.20
C GLY A 32 24.50 -10.19 -0.02
N ARG A 33 23.42 -9.80 -0.70
CA ARG A 33 22.91 -10.42 -1.93
C ARG A 33 21.97 -9.45 -2.66
N SER A 34 21.44 -9.88 -3.80
CA SER A 34 20.48 -9.10 -4.57
C SER A 34 19.19 -8.83 -3.76
N PRO A 35 18.74 -7.57 -3.61
CA PRO A 35 17.43 -7.23 -3.04
C PRO A 35 16.22 -7.85 -3.76
N LEU A 36 16.43 -8.40 -4.97
CA LEU A 36 15.40 -9.16 -5.70
C LEU A 36 15.24 -10.60 -5.16
N GLU A 37 16.19 -11.08 -4.36
CA GLU A 37 16.15 -12.39 -3.73
C GLU A 37 15.58 -12.27 -2.31
N ASN A 38 14.37 -12.81 -2.11
CA ASN A 38 13.73 -12.77 -0.80
C ASN A 38 14.16 -13.96 0.08
N SER A 39 14.20 -13.75 1.39
CA SER A 39 14.39 -14.78 2.41
C SER A 39 13.25 -14.69 3.43
N SER A 40 12.80 -15.81 3.98
CA SER A 40 11.80 -15.78 5.06
C SER A 40 12.36 -15.20 6.36
N PHE A 41 13.63 -15.48 6.64
CA PHE A 41 14.40 -14.87 7.70
C PHE A 41 15.89 -15.01 7.41
N ILE A 42 16.70 -14.21 8.12
CA ILE A 42 18.16 -14.24 8.08
C ILE A 42 18.63 -14.69 9.46
N ALA A 43 19.53 -15.68 9.52
CA ALA A 43 20.11 -16.10 10.78
C ALA A 43 20.99 -14.99 11.37
N SER A 44 20.62 -14.54 12.56
CA SER A 44 21.34 -13.49 13.31
C SER A 44 22.72 -13.97 13.77
N SER A 45 23.63 -13.02 13.99
CA SER A 45 24.91 -13.26 14.68
C SER A 45 24.75 -13.75 16.13
N ALA A 46 23.54 -13.66 16.69
CA ALA A 46 23.20 -14.28 17.98
C ALA A 46 23.00 -15.81 17.90
N ASN A 47 22.98 -16.41 16.70
CA ASN A 47 22.85 -17.85 16.55
C ASN A 47 24.12 -18.55 17.09
N PRO A 48 24.03 -19.65 17.86
CA PRO A 48 25.22 -20.36 18.34
C PRO A 48 26.11 -20.94 17.25
N ASP A 49 25.58 -21.24 16.05
CA ASP A 49 26.34 -21.74 14.92
C ASP A 49 26.81 -20.59 14.03
N GLU A 50 28.09 -20.24 14.12
CA GLU A 50 28.73 -19.18 13.34
C GLU A 50 28.70 -19.43 11.83
N LYS A 51 28.60 -20.68 11.39
CA LYS A 51 28.64 -21.01 9.96
C LYS A 51 27.40 -20.56 9.20
N ILE A 52 26.30 -20.35 9.92
CA ILE A 52 25.01 -19.97 9.32
C ILE A 52 24.68 -18.50 9.53
N HIS A 53 25.55 -17.73 10.20
CA HIS A 53 25.32 -16.29 10.38
C HIS A 53 25.14 -15.60 9.02
N ALA A 54 24.17 -14.68 8.96
CA ALA A 54 23.74 -14.00 7.74
C ALA A 54 23.16 -14.91 6.63
N THR A 55 23.00 -16.21 6.86
CA THR A 55 22.38 -17.12 5.88
C THR A 55 20.87 -16.87 5.82
N GLY A 56 20.34 -16.70 4.60
CA GLY A 56 18.90 -16.59 4.35
C GLY A 56 18.25 -17.96 4.24
N PHE A 57 17.09 -18.12 4.87
CA PHE A 57 16.32 -19.36 4.83
C PHE A 57 14.93 -19.11 4.25
N VAL A 58 14.41 -20.09 3.50
CA VAL A 58 13.05 -20.06 2.94
C VAL A 58 12.17 -21.04 3.72
N ALA A 59 11.29 -20.52 4.55
CA ALA A 59 10.28 -21.29 5.26
C ALA A 59 9.07 -21.51 4.33
N ARG A 60 8.51 -22.72 4.34
CA ARG A 60 7.34 -23.06 3.50
C ARG A 60 6.10 -22.19 3.79
N LEU A 61 5.91 -21.80 5.04
CA LEU A 61 4.81 -20.95 5.52
C LEU A 61 5.37 -19.66 6.13
N SER A 62 6.01 -18.84 5.29
CA SER A 62 6.61 -17.58 5.74
C SER A 62 5.53 -16.60 6.21
N GLY A 63 5.45 -16.40 7.53
CA GLY A 63 4.63 -15.34 8.12
C GLY A 63 4.99 -13.96 7.56
N ALA A 64 6.28 -13.72 7.26
CA ALA A 64 6.77 -12.46 6.71
C ALA A 64 6.11 -12.12 5.35
N SER A 65 5.82 -13.10 4.50
CA SER A 65 5.14 -12.85 3.23
C SER A 65 3.68 -12.43 3.43
N ALA A 66 2.96 -13.07 4.36
CA ALA A 66 1.59 -12.71 4.70
C ALA A 66 1.50 -11.35 5.42
N GLU A 67 2.47 -11.06 6.30
CA GLU A 67 2.61 -9.75 6.94
C GLU A 67 2.91 -8.66 5.92
N PHE A 68 3.81 -8.91 4.96
CA PHE A 68 4.10 -7.95 3.90
C PHE A 68 2.88 -7.64 3.04
N LEU A 69 2.09 -8.65 2.64
CA LEU A 69 0.82 -8.43 1.92
C LEU A 69 -0.17 -7.62 2.76
N SER A 70 -0.21 -7.84 4.07
CA SER A 70 -1.04 -7.07 5.00
C SER A 70 -0.60 -5.61 5.05
N MET A 71 0.70 -5.36 5.18
CA MET A 71 1.27 -4.00 5.15
C MET A 71 1.02 -3.33 3.80
N TRP A 72 1.32 -4.00 2.69
CA TRP A 72 1.11 -3.50 1.33
C TRP A 72 -0.34 -3.05 1.11
N ARG A 73 -1.30 -3.87 1.55
CA ARG A 73 -2.73 -3.55 1.46
C ARG A 73 -3.10 -2.35 2.34
N ILE A 74 -2.54 -2.23 3.55
CA ILE A 74 -2.77 -1.08 4.43
C ILE A 74 -2.14 0.20 3.85
N MET A 75 -0.89 0.13 3.38
CA MET A 75 -0.18 1.26 2.77
C MET A 75 -0.94 1.82 1.58
N LEU A 76 -1.40 0.96 0.68
CA LEU A 76 -2.00 1.39 -0.58
C LEU A 76 -3.50 1.67 -0.47
N ALA A 77 -4.27 0.94 0.33
CA ALA A 77 -5.73 1.09 0.38
C ALA A 77 -6.27 1.61 1.72
N GLY A 78 -5.42 1.74 2.74
CA GLY A 78 -5.82 2.02 4.10
C GLY A 78 -6.28 0.78 4.88
N LEU A 79 -6.53 0.97 6.18
CA LEU A 79 -6.92 -0.11 7.09
C LEU A 79 -8.28 -0.73 6.74
N LYS A 80 -9.25 0.11 6.38
CA LYS A 80 -10.64 -0.30 6.13
C LYS A 80 -11.21 0.45 4.91
N PRO A 81 -10.79 0.08 3.69
CA PRO A 81 -11.25 0.74 2.48
C PRO A 81 -12.77 0.64 2.31
N PHE A 82 -13.36 -0.51 2.63
CA PHE A 82 -14.82 -0.68 2.67
C PHE A 82 -15.37 -0.47 4.08
N LYS A 83 -16.39 0.37 4.18
CA LYS A 83 -17.14 0.68 5.40
C LYS A 83 -18.63 0.53 5.13
N PHE A 84 -19.40 0.20 6.17
CA PHE A 84 -20.86 0.16 6.09
C PHE A 84 -21.40 1.24 7.02
N ILE A 85 -21.98 2.30 6.44
CA ILE A 85 -22.46 3.47 7.16
C ILE A 85 -23.92 3.69 6.79
N ASN A 86 -24.80 3.77 7.80
CA ASN A 86 -26.23 4.00 7.62
C ASN A 86 -26.90 3.06 6.59
N GLY A 87 -26.53 1.78 6.59
CA GLY A 87 -27.10 0.79 5.67
C GLY A 87 -26.53 0.79 4.25
N LYS A 88 -25.52 1.62 3.96
CA LYS A 88 -24.89 1.73 2.63
C LYS A 88 -23.44 1.30 2.64
N LEU A 89 -23.02 0.64 1.56
CA LEU A 89 -21.61 0.33 1.33
C LEU A 89 -20.87 1.58 0.83
N ILE A 90 -19.81 1.96 1.54
CA ILE A 90 -18.94 3.08 1.17
C ILE A 90 -17.52 2.54 0.99
N LEU A 91 -16.88 2.97 -0.09
CA LEU A 91 -15.47 2.74 -0.36
C LEU A 91 -14.73 4.07 -0.26
N SER A 92 -13.66 4.11 0.51
CA SER A 92 -12.75 5.25 0.57
C SER A 92 -11.33 4.74 0.65
N PHE A 93 -10.42 5.36 -0.08
CA PHE A 93 -9.02 5.00 -0.08
C PHE A 93 -8.25 5.96 0.83
N GLU A 94 -7.61 5.39 1.85
CA GLU A 94 -6.81 6.11 2.85
C GLU A 94 -5.36 5.65 2.73
N PRO A 95 -4.65 5.98 1.64
CA PRO A 95 -3.27 5.54 1.46
C PRO A 95 -2.37 6.18 2.51
N ILE A 96 -1.41 5.39 2.99
CA ILE A 96 -0.38 5.78 3.95
C ILE A 96 0.93 5.56 3.20
N LEU A 97 1.34 6.49 2.34
CA LEU A 97 2.48 6.39 1.43
C LEU A 97 3.38 7.61 1.58
N PRO A 98 4.71 7.44 1.66
CA PRO A 98 5.64 8.54 1.64
C PRO A 98 5.79 9.08 0.22
N GLY A 99 6.19 10.34 0.14
CA GLY A 99 6.41 11.02 -1.14
C GLY A 99 7.35 10.30 -2.10
N TRP A 100 8.37 9.63 -1.57
CA TRP A 100 9.40 8.97 -2.37
C TRP A 100 8.92 7.70 -3.10
N LEU A 101 7.72 7.18 -2.79
CA LEU A 101 7.13 6.07 -3.56
C LEU A 101 6.48 6.52 -4.86
N PHE A 102 6.22 7.82 -5.02
CA PHE A 102 5.64 8.37 -6.24
C PHE A 102 6.71 8.58 -7.32
N ASP A 103 6.35 8.22 -8.54
CA ASP A 103 7.22 8.37 -9.71
C ASP A 103 7.46 9.84 -10.09
N GLU A 104 8.18 10.07 -11.19
CA GLU A 104 8.54 11.41 -11.61
C GLU A 104 7.34 12.35 -11.86
N GLU A 105 6.22 11.77 -12.28
CA GLU A 105 4.95 12.46 -12.55
C GLU A 105 4.06 12.58 -11.30
N GLY A 106 4.52 12.06 -10.16
CA GLY A 106 3.75 12.06 -8.92
C GLY A 106 2.66 10.98 -8.91
N LYS A 107 2.88 9.83 -9.55
CA LYS A 107 1.92 8.73 -9.66
C LYS A 107 2.38 7.47 -8.93
N VAL A 108 1.41 6.73 -8.40
CA VAL A 108 1.57 5.35 -7.89
C VAL A 108 0.36 4.55 -8.34
N SER A 109 0.59 3.33 -8.84
CA SER A 109 -0.48 2.43 -9.27
C SER A 109 -0.40 1.07 -8.57
N PHE A 110 -1.57 0.48 -8.28
CA PHE A 110 -1.67 -0.89 -7.78
C PHE A 110 -2.99 -1.55 -8.20
N ASN A 111 -3.06 -2.87 -8.11
CA ASN A 111 -4.29 -3.61 -8.33
C ASN A 111 -5.06 -3.80 -7.02
N PHE A 112 -6.24 -3.20 -6.93
CA PHE A 112 -7.18 -3.42 -5.85
C PHE A 112 -8.13 -4.58 -6.18
N LEU A 113 -8.38 -5.47 -5.21
CA LEU A 113 -9.18 -6.69 -5.39
C LEU A 113 -8.70 -7.56 -6.58
N GLY A 114 -7.40 -7.52 -6.89
CA GLY A 114 -6.75 -8.32 -7.93
C GLY A 114 -6.95 -7.84 -9.37
N LYS A 115 -7.97 -7.02 -9.66
CA LYS A 115 -8.31 -6.61 -11.04
C LYS A 115 -8.54 -5.12 -11.27
N VAL A 116 -8.89 -4.36 -10.24
CA VAL A 116 -9.22 -2.93 -10.40
C VAL A 116 -7.94 -2.11 -10.30
N LYS A 117 -7.51 -1.47 -11.38
CA LYS A 117 -6.30 -0.64 -11.35
C LYS A 117 -6.60 0.67 -10.62
N VAL A 118 -5.96 0.91 -9.49
CA VAL A 118 -6.07 2.17 -8.75
C VAL A 118 -4.79 2.98 -8.96
N THR A 119 -4.94 4.24 -9.37
CA THR A 119 -3.84 5.18 -9.58
C THR A 119 -4.02 6.39 -8.68
N TYR A 120 -3.02 6.70 -7.87
CA TYR A 120 -2.93 7.94 -7.10
C TYR A 120 -2.21 9.01 -7.90
N LEU A 121 -2.76 10.23 -7.95
CA LEU A 121 -2.13 11.43 -8.52
C LEU A 121 -1.80 12.42 -7.41
N ASN A 122 -0.52 12.51 -7.07
CA ASN A 122 0.07 13.38 -6.05
C ASN A 122 1.28 14.14 -6.63
N PRO A 123 1.06 15.16 -7.49
CA PRO A 123 2.16 15.87 -8.16
C PRO A 123 3.21 16.48 -7.24
N LYS A 124 2.84 16.87 -6.01
CA LYS A 124 3.80 17.43 -5.04
C LYS A 124 4.58 16.36 -4.27
N ARG A 125 4.24 15.07 -4.46
CA ARG A 125 4.85 13.93 -3.76
C ARG A 125 4.96 14.16 -2.26
N PHE A 126 3.89 14.68 -1.66
CA PHE A 126 3.82 14.82 -0.22
C PHE A 126 3.40 13.48 0.40
N ASP A 127 3.83 13.25 1.64
CA ASP A 127 3.44 12.06 2.40
C ASP A 127 1.92 12.02 2.57
N THR A 128 1.25 10.98 2.06
CA THR A 128 -0.21 10.93 2.00
C THR A 128 -0.84 10.84 3.39
N PHE A 129 -0.11 10.31 4.38
CA PHE A 129 -0.56 10.22 5.77
C PHE A 129 -0.55 11.57 6.51
N LYS A 130 0.00 12.63 5.90
CA LYS A 130 -0.08 14.00 6.39
C LYS A 130 -1.22 14.80 5.74
N PHE A 131 -1.94 14.22 4.79
CA PHE A 131 -3.08 14.88 4.15
C PHE A 131 -4.38 14.66 4.88
N ASP A 132 -5.25 15.65 4.71
CA ASP A 132 -6.67 15.44 4.91
C ASP A 132 -7.23 14.56 3.78
N VAL A 133 -7.64 13.34 4.12
CA VAL A 133 -8.20 12.36 3.19
C VAL A 133 -9.46 12.90 2.50
N SER A 134 -10.20 13.84 3.11
CA SER A 134 -11.37 14.45 2.48
C SER A 134 -11.05 15.25 1.21
N LYS A 135 -9.79 15.68 1.05
CA LYS A 135 -9.30 16.48 -0.07
C LYS A 135 -8.89 15.60 -1.26
N GLN A 136 -9.84 14.82 -1.77
CA GLN A 136 -9.62 13.96 -2.93
C GLN A 136 -10.75 14.07 -3.94
N ARG A 137 -10.44 13.87 -5.23
CA ARG A 137 -11.41 13.63 -6.30
C ARG A 137 -11.14 12.28 -6.94
N ILE A 138 -12.21 11.61 -7.35
CA ILE A 138 -12.14 10.25 -7.86
C ILE A 138 -12.79 10.19 -9.24
N SER A 139 -12.05 9.65 -10.21
CA SER A 139 -12.54 9.29 -11.54
C SER A 139 -12.58 7.77 -11.66
N LEU A 140 -13.73 7.20 -11.99
CA LEU A 140 -13.91 5.77 -12.23
C LEU A 140 -14.12 5.52 -13.72
N ILE A 141 -13.53 4.45 -14.23
CA ILE A 141 -13.83 3.91 -15.56
C ILE A 141 -14.43 2.53 -15.36
N THR A 142 -15.66 2.35 -15.83
CA THR A 142 -16.36 1.06 -15.82
C THR A 142 -15.76 0.12 -16.86
N THR A 143 -16.01 -1.18 -16.73
CA THR A 143 -15.60 -2.16 -17.77
C THR A 143 -16.30 -1.96 -19.11
N THR A 144 -17.33 -1.11 -19.18
CA THR A 144 -18.03 -0.71 -20.41
C THR A 144 -17.48 0.59 -21.00
N GLY A 145 -16.48 1.21 -20.38
CA GLY A 145 -15.85 2.45 -20.83
C GLY A 145 -16.55 3.74 -20.36
N GLU A 146 -17.62 3.64 -19.57
CA GLU A 146 -18.28 4.81 -18.97
C GLU A 146 -17.38 5.44 -17.90
N LYS A 147 -17.23 6.77 -17.96
CA LYS A 147 -16.48 7.57 -17.01
C LYS A 147 -17.41 8.22 -15.98
N ILE A 148 -17.09 8.06 -14.70
CA ILE A 148 -17.83 8.63 -13.57
C ILE A 148 -16.89 9.49 -12.74
N GLU A 149 -17.30 10.72 -12.43
CA GLU A 149 -16.54 11.67 -11.62
C GLU A 149 -17.22 11.86 -10.26
N ILE A 150 -16.43 11.81 -9.19
CA ILE A 150 -16.87 11.97 -7.81
C ILE A 150 -16.00 13.06 -7.17
N ALA A 151 -16.62 14.17 -6.78
CA ALA A 151 -15.95 15.32 -6.16
C ALA A 151 -15.69 15.14 -4.65
N SER A 152 -15.53 13.89 -4.20
CA SER A 152 -15.35 13.49 -2.80
C SER A 152 -14.40 12.30 -2.73
N ASN A 153 -13.80 12.08 -1.57
CA ASN A 153 -13.02 10.88 -1.24
C ASN A 153 -13.90 9.64 -0.96
N LEU A 154 -15.22 9.80 -0.93
CA LEU A 154 -16.18 8.73 -0.67
C LEU A 154 -16.81 8.25 -1.97
N ILE A 155 -16.57 6.98 -2.30
CA ILE A 155 -17.29 6.26 -3.34
C ILE A 155 -18.48 5.58 -2.64
N GLU A 156 -19.67 6.14 -2.80
CA GLU A 156 -20.90 5.57 -2.24
C GLU A 156 -21.54 4.55 -3.20
N GLU A 157 -22.60 3.89 -2.75
CA GLU A 157 -23.46 3.12 -3.67
C GLU A 157 -24.13 4.03 -4.71
N PRO A 158 -24.24 3.58 -5.98
CA PRO A 158 -24.01 2.21 -6.45
C PRO A 158 -22.55 1.87 -6.79
N TYR A 159 -21.65 2.87 -6.88
CA TYR A 159 -20.29 2.70 -7.40
C TYR A 159 -19.41 1.84 -6.50
N ALA A 160 -19.53 1.94 -5.17
CA ALA A 160 -18.79 1.08 -4.24
C ALA A 160 -19.06 -0.41 -4.49
N LYS A 161 -20.31 -0.75 -4.79
CA LYS A 161 -20.74 -2.11 -5.13
C LYS A 161 -20.19 -2.53 -6.48
N LEU A 162 -20.19 -1.64 -7.49
CA LEU A 162 -19.57 -1.92 -8.79
C LEU A 162 -18.06 -2.21 -8.65
N VAL A 163 -17.34 -1.50 -7.77
CA VAL A 163 -15.92 -1.81 -7.48
C VAL A 163 -15.79 -3.19 -6.84
N ARG A 164 -16.61 -3.50 -5.84
CA ARG A 164 -16.59 -4.80 -5.13
C ARG A 164 -16.91 -5.99 -6.06
N ASP A 165 -17.88 -5.82 -6.95
CA ASP A 165 -18.23 -6.80 -7.99
C ASP A 165 -17.17 -6.82 -9.12
N GLY A 166 -16.30 -5.81 -9.13
CA GLY A 166 -15.29 -5.49 -10.14
C GLY A 166 -15.83 -5.39 -11.55
N LYS A 167 -16.86 -4.55 -11.66
CA LYS A 167 -17.37 -3.92 -12.89
C LYS A 167 -16.71 -2.56 -13.15
N ILE A 168 -15.74 -2.18 -12.32
CA ILE A 168 -14.86 -1.03 -12.51
C ILE A 168 -13.51 -1.55 -13.02
N GLU A 169 -13.03 -0.98 -14.11
CA GLU A 169 -11.72 -1.29 -14.70
C GLU A 169 -10.61 -0.52 -13.99
N SER A 170 -10.81 0.80 -13.80
CA SER A 170 -9.81 1.65 -13.15
C SER A 170 -10.43 2.76 -12.30
N ILE A 171 -9.64 3.19 -11.32
CA ILE A 171 -9.93 4.26 -10.38
C ILE A 171 -8.72 5.20 -10.37
N GLU A 172 -8.94 6.47 -10.65
CA GLU A 172 -7.94 7.51 -10.49
C GLU A 172 -8.33 8.41 -9.31
N ILE A 173 -7.39 8.63 -8.41
CA ILE A 173 -7.60 9.40 -7.17
C ILE A 173 -6.63 10.57 -7.16
N THR A 174 -7.17 11.76 -7.28
CA THR A 174 -6.40 13.01 -7.30
C THR A 174 -6.39 13.67 -5.93
N PHE A 175 -5.20 13.92 -5.39
CA PHE A 175 -5.03 14.69 -4.15
C PHE A 175 -5.17 16.19 -4.41
N LEU A 176 -5.98 16.86 -3.60
CA LEU A 176 -6.15 18.31 -3.61
C LEU A 176 -5.35 18.95 -2.48
N TYR A 177 -4.77 20.13 -2.74
CA TYR A 177 -3.85 20.81 -1.81
C TYR A 177 -4.43 22.09 -1.20
N GLU A 178 -5.64 22.49 -1.61
CA GLU A 178 -6.36 23.69 -1.15
C GLU A 178 -7.46 23.32 -0.16
#